data_AF-A0AAV7BA73-F1
#
_entry.id   AF-A0AAV7BA73-F1
#
_cell.length_a   1.000
_cell.length_b   1.000
_cell.length_c   1.000
_cell.angle_alpha   90.00
_cell.angle_beta   90.00
_cell.angle_gamma   90.00
#
_symmetry.space_group_name_H-M   'P 1'
#
loop_
_entity.id
_entity.type
_entity.pdbx_description
1 polymer ?
#
loop_
_entity_poly.entity_id
_entity_poly.type
_entity_poly.pdbx_seq_one_letter_code
_entity_poly.pdbx_strand_id
1 'polypeptide(L)'
;MPRPDGYSDNHHGTRCAGEIAAVPNNSFCAVGVAYGSRIAGIRVLDGPLTDSMEAIAFNKHYQINDIYSCSWGPDDDGKTVDGPHQLGKAALQHGVIAGRKGFGSIFVVASGNGGQYDDNCNYDGYANSIYTVTIGAVNEAGEMPFYAEECASMLAVTFSSGDKQMRSIVTSDWDLQKGTGCTEGHTGTSAAAPIAAGMVALMLQVRPCLTWRDVQHIIVFTATKYEDHQAAWKTNGAGFNHSHQHGFGLLNAWRLTNAAKVWESVPYLASYVSPVLKENKNIPLVPHVLELSWNVTTADLLLSGMRTLEHVGVTVSITHPRRGNLQIQLFCPSGMSSLIGATRKLDADPNGFTEWTFSTVRCWGENAEGAYRILVTDVGEETLKRGVFQTWQLTLYGSSWTPEDVAERRRLVEESQGGQFLNDNFSLPCPPGLEISEQDSYTITNNTLRTLMLLGCFAVFWSLYYTVELYLSRISSSSDLDLSCEGSSCILSRRQGSSGPRQLEAGLETESLPLCGSNDVAVDYEEDEDNVGHVALYRHQPSTTQFRLMVENRPKPQNNAIFDLQDNEDTVRHDTRDGDTNLNEYG
;
A
#
# COMPACT_ATOMS: atom_id res chain seq x y z
N MET A 1 12.90 -10.15 22.67
CA MET A 1 11.62 -10.25 23.41
C MET A 1 11.40 -8.98 24.21
N PRO A 2 10.15 -8.52 24.39
CA PRO A 2 9.78 -7.54 25.41
C PRO A 2 10.29 -7.96 26.79
N ARG A 3 10.55 -6.99 27.67
CA ARG A 3 10.86 -7.29 29.07
C ARG A 3 9.56 -7.41 29.86
N PRO A 4 9.46 -8.34 30.81
CA PRO A 4 8.37 -8.35 31.78
C PRO A 4 8.27 -7.01 32.52
N ASP A 5 7.05 -6.52 32.69
CA ASP A 5 6.70 -5.39 33.54
C ASP A 5 5.75 -5.83 34.67
N GLY A 6 5.47 -4.94 35.62
CA GLY A 6 4.62 -5.23 36.78
C GLY A 6 3.11 -5.17 36.51
N TYR A 7 2.68 -4.81 35.30
CA TYR A 7 1.28 -4.57 34.95
C TYR A 7 0.71 -5.65 33.99
N SER A 8 1.58 -6.42 33.32
CA SER A 8 1.27 -7.52 32.40
C SER A 8 0.75 -7.10 31.01
N ASP A 9 0.65 -5.80 30.73
CA ASP A 9 0.07 -5.27 29.48
C ASP A 9 0.91 -5.60 28.23
N ASN A 10 2.23 -5.75 28.37
CA ASN A 10 3.15 -6.02 27.26
C ASN A 10 3.22 -7.52 26.82
N HIS A 11 2.21 -8.35 27.10
CA HIS A 11 2.23 -9.79 26.78
C HIS A 11 2.11 -10.12 25.29
N HIS A 12 1.48 -9.25 24.51
CA HIS A 12 1.05 -9.50 23.12
C HIS A 12 2.19 -10.01 22.22
N GLY A 13 3.28 -9.24 22.07
CA GLY A 13 4.37 -9.61 21.16
C GLY A 13 5.12 -10.90 21.52
N THR A 14 5.03 -11.37 22.77
CA THR A 14 5.58 -12.66 23.19
C THR A 14 4.66 -13.83 22.81
N ARG A 15 3.34 -13.63 22.82
CA ARG A 15 2.36 -14.60 22.32
C ARG A 15 2.55 -14.82 20.82
N CYS A 16 2.61 -13.74 20.05
CA CYS A 16 2.89 -13.78 18.61
C CYS A 16 4.25 -14.44 18.27
N ALA A 17 5.29 -14.16 19.05
CA ALA A 17 6.61 -14.77 18.84
C ALA A 17 6.60 -16.30 19.06
N GLY A 18 5.80 -16.81 20.00
CA GLY A 18 5.65 -18.24 20.26
C GLY A 18 4.96 -18.99 19.11
N GLU A 19 3.93 -18.39 18.51
CA GLU A 19 3.21 -18.97 17.36
C GLU A 19 4.13 -19.16 16.15
N ILE A 20 5.07 -18.22 15.93
CA ILE A 20 6.06 -18.31 14.86
C ILE A 20 7.14 -19.35 15.21
N ALA A 21 7.75 -19.25 16.40
CA ALA A 21 9.06 -19.85 16.66
C ALA A 21 9.25 -20.52 18.04
N ALA A 22 8.18 -20.92 18.75
CA ALA A 22 8.33 -21.68 20.00
C ALA A 22 9.11 -22.99 19.78
N VAL A 23 10.08 -23.24 20.67
CA VAL A 23 11.06 -24.33 20.59
C VAL A 23 10.37 -25.69 20.79
N PRO A 24 10.61 -26.71 19.94
CA PRO A 24 9.97 -28.01 20.04
C PRO A 24 10.67 -28.90 21.08
N ASN A 25 10.03 -30.02 21.46
CA ASN A 25 10.65 -31.14 22.17
C ASN A 25 11.34 -30.80 23.52
N ASN A 26 10.89 -29.73 24.19
CA ASN A 26 11.39 -29.26 25.48
C ASN A 26 10.42 -29.52 26.65
N SER A 27 9.30 -30.22 26.41
CA SER A 27 8.20 -30.45 27.35
C SER A 27 7.56 -29.18 27.93
N PHE A 28 7.70 -28.04 27.26
CA PHE A 28 7.22 -26.74 27.71
C PHE A 28 6.32 -26.09 26.66
N CYS A 29 5.09 -25.76 27.06
CA CYS A 29 4.16 -24.93 26.30
C CYS A 29 3.62 -25.53 24.99
N ALA A 30 4.25 -25.21 23.87
CA ALA A 30 3.73 -25.34 22.51
C ALA A 30 4.91 -25.33 21.51
N VAL A 31 4.61 -25.54 20.23
CA VAL A 31 5.59 -25.49 19.13
C VAL A 31 5.18 -24.43 18.11
N GLY A 32 6.15 -23.63 17.66
CA GLY A 32 5.91 -22.61 16.63
C GLY A 32 5.79 -23.23 15.23
N VAL A 33 5.03 -22.59 14.35
CA VAL A 33 4.84 -23.03 12.95
C VAL A 33 6.18 -23.20 12.24
N ALA A 34 7.10 -22.25 12.44
CA ALA A 34 8.47 -22.30 11.96
C ALA A 34 9.45 -22.38 13.16
N TYR A 35 9.32 -23.42 13.98
CA TYR A 35 10.12 -23.66 15.18
C TYR A 35 11.65 -23.71 14.97
N GLY A 36 12.14 -23.84 13.73
CA GLY A 36 13.57 -23.74 13.38
C GLY A 36 14.05 -22.34 12.98
N SER A 37 13.14 -21.36 12.91
CA SER A 37 13.44 -19.97 12.55
C SER A 37 14.08 -19.19 13.72
N ARG A 38 14.58 -17.98 13.43
CA ARG A 38 15.05 -17.04 14.45
C ARG A 38 14.02 -15.93 14.60
N ILE A 39 13.74 -15.52 15.83
CA ILE A 39 12.79 -14.45 16.13
C ILE A 39 13.49 -13.19 16.65
N ALA A 40 13.11 -12.03 16.11
CA ALA A 40 13.49 -10.71 16.60
C ALA A 40 12.22 -9.99 17.11
N GLY A 41 12.36 -9.18 18.16
CA GLY A 41 11.24 -8.39 18.70
C GLY A 41 11.55 -6.90 18.65
N ILE A 42 10.73 -6.14 17.93
CA ILE A 42 10.84 -4.68 17.80
C ILE A 42 9.71 -4.07 18.65
N ARG A 43 10.06 -3.43 19.77
CA ARG A 43 9.08 -2.86 20.71
C ARG A 43 8.79 -1.41 20.34
N VAL A 44 7.60 -1.14 19.82
CA VAL A 44 7.14 0.21 19.46
C VAL A 44 5.78 0.62 20.05
N LEU A 45 4.99 -0.34 20.54
CA LEU A 45 3.63 -0.11 21.06
C LEU A 45 3.56 0.21 22.57
N ASP A 46 4.71 0.28 23.26
CA ASP A 46 4.80 0.62 24.70
C ASP A 46 4.82 2.14 24.90
N GLY A 47 3.78 2.82 24.42
CA GLY A 47 3.65 4.28 24.43
C GLY A 47 3.22 4.85 23.08
N PRO A 48 3.19 6.19 22.93
CA PRO A 48 2.75 6.84 21.70
C PRO A 48 3.62 6.44 20.51
N LEU A 49 2.98 5.82 19.52
CA LEU A 49 3.58 5.52 18.23
C LEU A 49 3.62 6.79 17.36
N THR A 50 4.71 6.99 16.62
CA THR A 50 4.86 8.11 15.69
C THR A 50 5.29 7.60 14.33
N ASP A 51 4.92 8.31 13.25
CA ASP A 51 5.34 8.02 11.86
C ASP A 51 6.86 7.74 11.74
N SER A 52 7.68 8.47 12.50
CA SER A 52 9.14 8.24 12.53
C SER A 52 9.55 6.92 13.19
N MET A 53 8.83 6.47 14.23
CA MET A 53 9.08 5.20 14.91
C MET A 53 8.58 4.02 14.09
N GLU A 54 7.44 4.15 13.42
CA GLU A 54 6.92 3.18 12.44
C GLU A 54 7.91 2.98 11.29
N ALA A 55 8.39 4.08 10.71
CA ALA A 55 9.36 4.06 9.62
C ALA A 55 10.68 3.36 10.01
N ILE A 56 11.16 3.62 11.24
CA ILE A 56 12.31 2.92 11.81
C ILE A 56 12.00 1.44 12.04
N ALA A 57 10.80 1.08 12.48
CA ALA A 57 10.40 -0.30 12.74
C ALA A 57 10.37 -1.15 11.46
N PHE A 58 9.68 -0.68 10.40
CA PHE A 58 9.57 -1.40 9.13
C PHE A 58 10.93 -1.63 8.44
N ASN A 59 11.91 -0.74 8.68
CA ASN A 59 13.27 -0.89 8.15
C ASN A 59 14.29 -1.40 9.17
N LYS A 60 13.87 -1.81 10.37
CA LYS A 60 14.80 -2.24 11.41
C LYS A 60 15.47 -3.55 11.01
N HIS A 61 16.75 -3.47 10.63
CA HIS A 61 17.57 -4.60 10.17
C HIS A 61 16.98 -5.38 8.97
N TYR A 62 16.46 -4.70 7.95
CA TYR A 62 15.82 -5.31 6.76
C TYR A 62 16.72 -6.26 5.92
N GLN A 63 18.03 -6.34 6.19
CA GLN A 63 18.93 -7.33 5.59
C GLN A 63 19.08 -8.62 6.42
N ILE A 64 18.51 -8.65 7.64
CA ILE A 64 18.57 -9.77 8.59
C ILE A 64 17.17 -10.27 8.93
N ASN A 65 16.20 -9.36 9.05
CA ASN A 65 14.80 -9.67 9.29
C ASN A 65 14.10 -9.89 7.93
N ASP A 66 13.79 -11.14 7.62
CA ASP A 66 13.07 -11.46 6.37
C ASP A 66 11.59 -11.04 6.41
N ILE A 67 10.94 -11.31 7.54
CA ILE A 67 9.49 -11.18 7.73
C ILE A 67 9.22 -10.30 8.95
N TYR A 68 8.29 -9.36 8.79
CA TYR A 68 7.79 -8.47 9.82
C TYR A 68 6.32 -8.81 10.07
N SER A 69 6.02 -9.43 11.22
CA SER A 69 4.64 -9.70 11.64
C SER A 69 4.11 -8.49 12.42
N CYS A 70 3.08 -7.83 11.91
CA CYS A 70 2.54 -6.58 12.42
C CYS A 70 1.04 -6.70 12.69
N SER A 71 0.70 -7.00 13.94
CA SER A 71 -0.69 -7.11 14.40
C SER A 71 -1.14 -5.81 15.09
N TRP A 72 -1.07 -4.69 14.37
CA TRP A 72 -1.41 -3.34 14.83
C TRP A 72 -1.78 -2.47 13.63
N GLY A 73 -2.59 -1.43 13.88
CA GLY A 73 -3.13 -0.49 12.90
C GLY A 73 -3.82 0.68 13.62
N PRO A 74 -4.78 1.36 12.97
CA PRO A 74 -5.67 2.34 13.60
C PRO A 74 -6.59 1.69 14.66
N ASP A 75 -7.45 2.50 15.31
CA ASP A 75 -8.46 1.97 16.22
C ASP A 75 -9.55 1.19 15.44
N ASP A 76 -9.67 -0.11 15.72
CA ASP A 76 -10.66 -1.08 15.19
C ASP A 76 -12.11 -0.76 15.67
N ASP A 77 -12.63 0.45 15.42
CA ASP A 77 -13.80 1.03 16.11
C ASP A 77 -15.02 1.35 15.24
N GLY A 78 -14.99 0.99 13.95
CA GLY A 78 -16.09 1.20 13.01
C GLY A 78 -16.26 2.65 12.56
N LYS A 79 -15.30 3.54 12.84
CA LYS A 79 -15.35 4.97 12.45
C LYS A 79 -14.02 5.59 12.05
N THR A 80 -12.89 5.05 12.51
CA THR A 80 -11.55 5.56 12.20
C THR A 80 -11.16 5.29 10.74
N VAL A 81 -10.39 6.19 10.13
CA VAL A 81 -9.80 6.01 8.78
C VAL A 81 -8.40 6.62 8.84
N ASP A 82 -7.38 5.78 8.90
CA ASP A 82 -5.99 6.20 9.01
C ASP A 82 -5.06 5.09 8.48
N GLY A 83 -3.76 5.33 8.46
CA GLY A 83 -2.77 4.36 8.00
C GLY A 83 -1.34 4.89 8.09
N PRO A 84 -0.38 4.31 7.35
CA PRO A 84 0.99 4.80 7.37
C PRO A 84 1.07 6.23 6.81
N HIS A 85 1.59 7.14 7.63
CA HIS A 85 1.89 8.52 7.23
C HIS A 85 3.14 8.55 6.34
N GLN A 86 3.69 9.73 6.06
CA GLN A 86 4.65 9.90 4.96
C GLN A 86 5.93 9.08 5.13
N LEU A 87 6.45 8.99 6.36
CA LEU A 87 7.67 8.20 6.64
C LEU A 87 7.37 6.70 6.67
N GLY A 88 6.27 6.27 7.30
CA GLY A 88 5.83 4.88 7.35
C GLY A 88 5.55 4.31 5.95
N LYS A 89 4.88 5.09 5.08
CA LYS A 89 4.58 4.70 3.70
C LYS A 89 5.85 4.60 2.85
N ALA A 90 6.76 5.56 2.99
CA ALA A 90 8.09 5.50 2.36
C ALA A 90 8.91 4.32 2.89
N ALA A 91 8.78 3.98 4.18
CA ALA A 91 9.49 2.89 4.82
C ALA A 91 9.00 1.50 4.36
N LEU A 92 7.69 1.29 4.23
CA LEU A 92 7.12 0.08 3.62
C LEU A 92 7.61 -0.10 2.17
N GLN A 93 7.53 0.97 1.36
CA GLN A 93 8.04 0.95 -0.01
C GLN A 93 9.55 0.65 -0.08
N HIS A 94 10.35 1.27 0.79
CA HIS A 94 11.78 0.99 0.88
C HIS A 94 12.05 -0.47 1.28
N GLY A 95 11.31 -0.99 2.26
CA GLY A 95 11.42 -2.36 2.73
C GLY A 95 11.20 -3.39 1.62
N VAL A 96 10.16 -3.23 0.80
CA VAL A 96 9.91 -4.15 -0.33
C VAL A 96 10.87 -3.99 -1.51
N ILE A 97 11.57 -2.85 -1.63
CA ILE A 97 12.57 -2.61 -2.69
C ILE A 97 13.97 -3.10 -2.29
N ALA A 98 14.39 -2.80 -1.05
CA ALA A 98 15.77 -2.99 -0.60
C ALA A 98 15.93 -4.16 0.40
N GLY A 99 14.89 -4.53 1.13
CA GLY A 99 14.93 -5.63 2.10
C GLY A 99 15.40 -6.94 1.49
N ARG A 100 15.98 -7.83 2.32
CA ARG A 100 16.42 -9.17 1.92
C ARG A 100 17.25 -9.17 0.63
N LYS A 101 18.29 -8.32 0.55
CA LYS A 101 19.18 -8.16 -0.62
C LYS A 101 18.39 -7.89 -1.92
N GLY A 102 17.38 -7.04 -1.86
CA GLY A 102 16.53 -6.71 -3.01
C GLY A 102 15.42 -7.70 -3.35
N PHE A 103 15.26 -8.81 -2.62
CA PHE A 103 14.05 -9.64 -2.74
C PHE A 103 12.82 -8.98 -2.07
N GLY A 104 13.05 -8.01 -1.19
CA GLY A 104 12.04 -7.24 -0.48
C GLY A 104 11.60 -7.90 0.83
N SER A 105 11.57 -7.10 1.90
CA SER A 105 10.96 -7.46 3.18
C SER A 105 9.51 -7.87 3.00
N ILE A 106 9.06 -8.85 3.78
CA ILE A 106 7.65 -9.27 3.77
C ILE A 106 6.97 -8.75 5.03
N PHE A 107 5.96 -7.90 4.86
CA PHE A 107 5.16 -7.36 5.95
C PHE A 107 3.85 -8.16 6.04
N VAL A 108 3.66 -8.95 7.10
CA VAL A 108 2.41 -9.70 7.34
C VAL A 108 1.57 -8.93 8.33
N VAL A 109 0.36 -8.53 7.95
CA VAL A 109 -0.50 -7.62 8.72
C VAL A 109 -1.81 -8.33 9.09
N ALA A 110 -2.25 -8.17 10.34
CA ALA A 110 -3.56 -8.65 10.78
C ALA A 110 -4.67 -7.75 10.23
N SER A 111 -5.79 -8.32 9.77
CA SER A 111 -6.85 -7.54 9.14
C SER A 111 -7.76 -6.75 10.09
N GLY A 112 -7.39 -6.50 11.35
CA GLY A 112 -8.24 -5.78 12.31
C GLY A 112 -9.28 -6.66 13.04
N ASN A 113 -9.90 -6.11 14.10
CA ASN A 113 -10.79 -6.79 15.04
C ASN A 113 -12.13 -6.02 15.24
N GLY A 114 -12.45 -5.10 14.33
CA GLY A 114 -13.61 -4.21 14.37
C GLY A 114 -14.90 -4.80 13.80
N GLY A 115 -14.96 -6.10 13.46
CA GLY A 115 -16.13 -6.72 12.81
C GLY A 115 -17.44 -6.53 13.59
N GLN A 116 -17.39 -6.57 14.92
CA GLN A 116 -18.55 -6.32 15.80
C GLN A 116 -19.05 -4.87 15.81
N TYR A 117 -18.28 -3.94 15.24
CA TYR A 117 -18.57 -2.51 15.12
C TYR A 117 -18.96 -2.11 13.67
N ASP A 118 -19.20 -3.10 12.81
CA ASP A 118 -19.36 -2.94 11.35
C ASP A 118 -18.12 -2.31 10.68
N ASP A 119 -16.90 -2.58 11.18
CA ASP A 119 -15.68 -2.09 10.53
C ASP A 119 -15.24 -2.95 9.32
N ASN A 120 -14.30 -2.42 8.54
CA ASN A 120 -13.85 -3.02 7.30
C ASN A 120 -12.40 -2.64 6.99
N CYS A 121 -11.53 -3.64 6.82
CA CYS A 121 -10.08 -3.45 6.72
C CYS A 121 -9.58 -2.69 5.47
N ASN A 122 -10.47 -2.20 4.60
CA ASN A 122 -10.13 -1.25 3.55
C ASN A 122 -10.09 0.21 4.04
N TYR A 123 -10.50 0.47 5.29
CA TYR A 123 -10.35 1.75 6.00
C TYR A 123 -9.05 1.85 6.82
N ASP A 124 -8.32 0.73 6.96
CA ASP A 124 -6.94 0.68 7.47
C ASP A 124 -5.93 0.74 6.31
N GLY A 125 -5.08 1.77 6.30
CA GLY A 125 -4.03 1.95 5.31
C GLY A 125 -2.84 0.99 5.43
N TYR A 126 -2.73 0.23 6.52
CA TYR A 126 -1.78 -0.87 6.65
C TYR A 126 -2.33 -2.14 6.00
N ALA A 127 -3.57 -2.54 6.33
CA ALA A 127 -4.25 -3.70 5.75
C ALA A 127 -4.69 -3.52 4.28
N ASN A 128 -4.82 -2.29 3.77
CA ASN A 128 -5.13 -2.02 2.35
C ASN A 128 -3.92 -1.74 1.46
N SER A 129 -2.70 -1.71 2.03
CA SER A 129 -1.45 -1.47 1.31
C SER A 129 -1.07 -2.64 0.39
N ILE A 130 -0.57 -2.34 -0.81
CA ILE A 130 -0.05 -3.38 -1.72
C ILE A 130 1.19 -4.09 -1.17
N TYR A 131 1.92 -3.43 -0.25
CA TYR A 131 3.20 -3.89 0.30
C TYR A 131 3.03 -4.88 1.45
N THR A 132 1.80 -5.09 1.93
CA THR A 132 1.49 -5.95 3.07
C THR A 132 0.81 -7.24 2.61
N VAL A 133 0.93 -8.27 3.44
CA VAL A 133 0.24 -9.54 3.31
C VAL A 133 -0.85 -9.54 4.38
N THR A 134 -2.04 -9.07 4.00
CA THR A 134 -3.18 -8.90 4.92
C THR A 134 -3.87 -10.24 5.17
N ILE A 135 -3.90 -10.63 6.45
CA ILE A 135 -4.37 -11.92 6.93
C ILE A 135 -5.54 -11.73 7.89
N GLY A 136 -6.70 -12.29 7.54
CA GLY A 136 -7.85 -12.41 8.43
C GLY A 136 -7.84 -13.69 9.27
N ALA A 137 -8.86 -13.86 10.09
CA ALA A 137 -9.01 -15.00 10.99
C ALA A 137 -10.19 -15.90 10.62
N VAL A 138 -10.04 -17.20 10.88
CA VAL A 138 -11.16 -18.15 10.97
C VAL A 138 -11.14 -18.87 12.33
N ASN A 139 -12.31 -19.27 12.81
CA ASN A 139 -12.44 -20.11 14.00
C ASN A 139 -12.00 -21.57 13.71
N GLU A 140 -12.06 -22.46 14.71
CA GLU A 140 -11.68 -23.87 14.53
C GLU A 140 -12.57 -24.67 13.57
N ALA A 141 -13.75 -24.17 13.23
CA ALA A 141 -14.66 -24.72 12.22
C ALA A 141 -14.41 -24.15 10.81
N GLY A 142 -13.52 -23.16 10.66
CA GLY A 142 -13.18 -22.48 9.41
C GLY A 142 -14.11 -21.32 9.03
N GLU A 143 -14.99 -20.89 9.95
CA GLU A 143 -15.93 -19.79 9.77
C GLU A 143 -15.30 -18.46 10.22
N MET A 144 -15.76 -17.33 9.67
CA MET A 144 -15.30 -16.01 10.11
C MET A 144 -15.81 -15.68 11.54
N PRO A 145 -14.94 -15.37 12.51
CA PRO A 145 -15.35 -15.06 13.88
C PRO A 145 -15.87 -13.62 14.02
N PHE A 146 -16.72 -13.36 15.02
CA PHE A 146 -17.47 -12.10 15.20
C PHE A 146 -16.63 -10.81 15.23
N TYR A 147 -15.34 -10.90 15.57
CA TYR A 147 -14.43 -9.75 15.62
C TYR A 147 -13.71 -9.50 14.29
N ALA A 148 -13.55 -10.50 13.42
CA ALA A 148 -12.74 -10.35 12.22
C ALA A 148 -13.40 -9.40 11.22
N GLU A 149 -12.60 -8.53 10.62
CA GLU A 149 -13.06 -7.64 9.56
C GLU A 149 -12.92 -8.29 8.18
N GLU A 150 -13.93 -8.07 7.34
CA GLU A 150 -13.92 -8.41 5.93
C GLU A 150 -13.43 -7.22 5.08
N CYS A 151 -12.68 -7.46 4.00
CA CYS A 151 -12.37 -6.41 3.00
C CYS A 151 -11.89 -6.99 1.67
N ALA A 152 -11.83 -6.14 0.64
CA ALA A 152 -11.39 -6.54 -0.70
C ALA A 152 -9.86 -6.64 -0.88
N SER A 153 -9.07 -6.10 0.06
CA SER A 153 -7.60 -6.16 0.07
C SER A 153 -7.03 -7.42 0.75
N MET A 154 -7.85 -8.17 1.51
CA MET A 154 -7.40 -9.37 2.22
C MET A 154 -6.93 -10.46 1.24
N LEU A 155 -5.71 -10.98 1.46
CA LEU A 155 -5.14 -12.06 0.64
C LEU A 155 -5.60 -13.44 1.11
N ALA A 156 -5.62 -13.70 2.42
CA ALA A 156 -5.92 -15.03 2.95
C ALA A 156 -6.35 -14.97 4.42
N VAL A 157 -6.72 -16.12 4.97
CA VAL A 157 -7.00 -16.31 6.40
C VAL A 157 -6.19 -17.45 7.01
N THR A 158 -6.02 -17.40 8.33
CA THR A 158 -5.55 -18.54 9.14
C THR A 158 -6.40 -18.71 10.40
N PHE A 159 -6.21 -19.82 11.10
CA PHE A 159 -6.90 -20.08 12.35
C PHE A 159 -6.58 -19.04 13.44
N SER A 160 -7.59 -18.73 14.24
CA SER A 160 -7.51 -18.00 15.51
C SER A 160 -8.66 -18.48 16.43
N SER A 161 -9.00 -17.72 17.46
CA SER A 161 -10.14 -17.96 18.36
C SER A 161 -11.50 -17.77 17.68
N GLY A 162 -12.50 -18.54 18.11
CA GLY A 162 -13.91 -18.34 17.75
C GLY A 162 -14.76 -17.80 18.91
N ASP A 163 -15.99 -18.33 19.01
CA ASP A 163 -16.89 -18.08 20.14
C ASP A 163 -16.34 -18.64 21.46
N LYS A 164 -16.96 -18.26 22.58
CA LYS A 164 -16.51 -18.59 23.96
C LYS A 164 -16.35 -20.09 24.27
N GLN A 165 -17.00 -20.96 23.49
CA GLN A 165 -16.93 -22.41 23.64
C GLN A 165 -15.91 -23.07 22.70
N MET A 166 -15.38 -22.31 21.73
CA MET A 166 -14.40 -22.79 20.76
C MET A 166 -12.98 -22.65 21.31
N ARG A 167 -12.06 -23.45 20.78
CA ARG A 167 -10.63 -23.35 21.07
C ARG A 167 -10.07 -22.01 20.61
N SER A 168 -9.04 -21.57 21.33
CA SER A 168 -8.24 -20.38 21.05
C SER A 168 -6.78 -20.80 20.82
N ILE A 169 -5.89 -19.87 20.48
CA ILE A 169 -4.51 -20.21 20.16
C ILE A 169 -3.70 -20.46 21.44
N VAL A 170 -2.94 -21.56 21.40
CA VAL A 170 -2.00 -21.98 22.45
C VAL A 170 -0.60 -21.49 22.09
N THR A 171 0.03 -20.71 22.96
CA THR A 171 1.35 -20.12 22.71
C THR A 171 2.08 -19.75 24.01
N SER A 172 3.36 -19.38 23.89
CA SER A 172 4.15 -18.84 24.99
C SER A 172 3.57 -17.53 25.51
N ASP A 173 3.56 -17.37 26.83
CA ASP A 173 3.17 -16.14 27.49
C ASP A 173 4.27 -15.73 28.47
N TRP A 174 4.23 -14.50 28.97
CA TRP A 174 4.99 -14.12 30.16
C TRP A 174 4.11 -13.57 31.30
N ASP A 175 2.79 -13.53 31.13
CA ASP A 175 1.84 -13.08 32.17
C ASP A 175 2.17 -13.69 33.55
N LEU A 176 2.66 -12.81 34.43
CA LEU A 176 3.17 -13.16 35.76
C LEU A 176 2.05 -13.65 36.70
N GLN A 177 0.78 -13.41 36.38
CA GLN A 177 -0.34 -13.84 37.23
C GLN A 177 -0.53 -15.36 37.22
N LYS A 178 -0.26 -16.03 36.09
CA LYS A 178 -0.37 -17.50 35.99
C LYS A 178 0.95 -18.21 36.23
N GLY A 179 2.08 -17.59 35.94
CA GLY A 179 3.42 -18.12 36.20
C GLY A 179 3.80 -19.37 35.38
N THR A 180 2.94 -19.83 34.47
CA THR A 180 3.17 -20.99 33.59
C THR A 180 4.08 -20.68 32.40
N GLY A 181 4.20 -19.40 32.01
CA GLY A 181 4.83 -18.98 30.77
C GLY A 181 4.06 -19.40 29.52
N CYS A 182 2.76 -19.67 29.65
CA CYS A 182 1.89 -20.23 28.61
C CYS A 182 0.46 -19.70 28.68
N THR A 183 -0.17 -19.56 27.53
CA THR A 183 -1.60 -19.28 27.40
C THR A 183 -2.24 -20.24 26.40
N GLU A 184 -3.49 -20.62 26.67
CA GLU A 184 -4.39 -21.34 25.76
C GLU A 184 -5.48 -20.40 25.19
N GLY A 185 -5.39 -19.10 25.50
CA GLY A 185 -6.40 -18.09 25.24
C GLY A 185 -5.84 -16.87 24.50
N HIS A 186 -4.97 -17.06 23.50
CA HIS A 186 -4.65 -16.00 22.56
C HIS A 186 -5.70 -15.96 21.44
N THR A 187 -6.11 -14.73 21.07
CA THR A 187 -7.33 -14.44 20.32
C THR A 187 -7.10 -13.30 19.32
N GLY A 188 -8.08 -13.09 18.42
CA GLY A 188 -8.08 -11.97 17.46
C GLY A 188 -7.37 -12.28 16.15
N THR A 189 -7.52 -11.42 15.14
CA THR A 189 -6.69 -11.47 13.91
C THR A 189 -5.21 -11.28 14.24
N SER A 190 -4.93 -10.68 15.40
CA SER A 190 -3.60 -10.60 16.02
C SER A 190 -2.84 -11.93 16.14
N ALA A 191 -3.54 -13.06 16.30
CA ALA A 191 -2.96 -14.41 16.37
C ALA A 191 -2.93 -15.10 14.98
N ALA A 192 -3.78 -14.67 14.04
CA ALA A 192 -3.75 -15.18 12.67
C ALA A 192 -2.47 -14.74 11.92
N ALA A 193 -2.13 -13.45 11.96
CA ALA A 193 -0.95 -12.93 11.26
C ALA A 193 0.40 -13.61 11.65
N PRO A 194 0.70 -13.90 12.94
CA PRO A 194 1.86 -14.69 13.34
C PRO A 194 1.89 -16.12 12.79
N ILE A 195 0.76 -16.82 12.76
CA ILE A 195 0.65 -18.16 12.16
C ILE A 195 0.99 -18.10 10.67
N ALA A 196 0.43 -17.11 9.95
CA ALA A 196 0.77 -16.87 8.54
C ALA A 196 2.24 -16.50 8.34
N ALA A 197 2.82 -15.64 9.18
CA ALA A 197 4.25 -15.30 9.15
C ALA A 197 5.15 -16.52 9.35
N GLY A 198 4.76 -17.45 10.23
CA GLY A 198 5.41 -18.75 10.37
C GLY A 198 5.31 -19.62 9.11
N MET A 199 4.14 -19.68 8.45
CA MET A 199 4.00 -20.41 7.18
C MET A 199 4.84 -19.79 6.06
N VAL A 200 4.94 -18.46 6.00
CA VAL A 200 5.84 -17.77 5.05
C VAL A 200 7.31 -18.06 5.39
N ALA A 201 7.69 -18.15 6.67
CA ALA A 201 9.06 -18.52 7.05
C ALA A 201 9.43 -19.94 6.59
N LEU A 202 8.51 -20.91 6.66
CA LEU A 202 8.71 -22.25 6.07
C LEU A 202 8.86 -22.18 4.54
N MET A 203 8.08 -21.33 3.87
CA MET A 203 8.16 -21.10 2.43
C MET A 203 9.51 -20.49 2.01
N LEU A 204 10.03 -19.52 2.76
CA LEU A 204 11.36 -18.95 2.55
C LEU A 204 12.49 -19.94 2.89
N GLN A 205 12.29 -20.87 3.82
CA GLN A 205 13.25 -21.94 4.09
C GLN A 205 13.47 -22.84 2.87
N VAL A 206 12.40 -23.11 2.10
CA VAL A 206 12.49 -23.83 0.82
C VAL A 206 13.23 -22.99 -0.23
N ARG A 207 12.93 -21.68 -0.29
CA ARG A 207 13.52 -20.78 -1.29
C ARG A 207 13.73 -19.35 -0.77
N PRO A 208 14.94 -19.02 -0.26
CA PRO A 208 15.22 -17.72 0.36
C PRO A 208 15.18 -16.50 -0.56
N CYS A 209 15.14 -16.70 -1.88
CA CYS A 209 15.09 -15.64 -2.89
C CYS A 209 13.69 -15.30 -3.42
N LEU A 210 12.62 -15.91 -2.90
CA LEU A 210 11.26 -15.50 -3.25
C LEU A 210 11.07 -14.03 -2.91
N THR A 211 10.65 -13.24 -3.90
CA THR A 211 10.38 -11.82 -3.70
C THR A 211 9.12 -11.60 -2.87
N TRP A 212 8.93 -10.39 -2.32
CA TRP A 212 7.69 -10.02 -1.63
C TRP A 212 6.43 -10.24 -2.49
N ARG A 213 6.53 -10.04 -3.82
CA ARG A 213 5.47 -10.36 -4.79
C ARG A 213 5.31 -11.85 -5.04
N ASP A 214 6.41 -12.61 -5.16
CA ASP A 214 6.34 -14.07 -5.28
C ASP A 214 5.60 -14.70 -4.09
N VAL A 215 5.83 -14.18 -2.88
CA VAL A 215 5.12 -14.60 -1.66
C VAL A 215 3.62 -14.37 -1.78
N GLN A 216 3.19 -13.17 -2.23
CA GLN A 216 1.77 -12.87 -2.45
C GLN A 216 1.16 -13.76 -3.54
N HIS A 217 1.83 -13.91 -4.69
CA HIS A 217 1.37 -14.80 -5.77
C HIS A 217 1.24 -16.26 -5.29
N ILE A 218 2.24 -16.82 -4.60
CA ILE A 218 2.15 -18.20 -4.09
C ILE A 218 0.96 -18.34 -3.13
N ILE A 219 0.67 -17.35 -2.28
CA ILE A 219 -0.54 -17.33 -1.44
C ILE A 219 -1.80 -17.41 -2.31
N VAL A 220 -1.97 -16.53 -3.30
CA VAL A 220 -3.14 -16.52 -4.21
C VAL A 220 -3.33 -17.86 -4.93
N PHE A 221 -2.24 -18.48 -5.39
CA PHE A 221 -2.27 -19.72 -6.16
C PHE A 221 -2.44 -20.98 -5.28
N THR A 222 -2.20 -20.90 -3.97
CA THR A 222 -2.23 -22.06 -3.07
C THR A 222 -3.30 -22.02 -1.98
N ALA A 223 -3.88 -20.86 -1.67
CA ALA A 223 -4.92 -20.73 -0.66
C ALA A 223 -6.10 -21.68 -0.97
N THR A 224 -6.59 -22.37 0.06
CA THR A 224 -7.68 -23.33 -0.09
C THR A 224 -9.00 -22.67 0.24
N LYS A 225 -9.89 -22.60 -0.75
CA LYS A 225 -11.31 -22.27 -0.54
C LYS A 225 -11.86 -23.22 0.53
N TYR A 226 -12.36 -22.65 1.62
CA TYR A 226 -13.00 -23.39 2.69
C TYR A 226 -14.53 -23.36 2.52
N GLU A 227 -15.22 -24.43 2.91
CA GLU A 227 -16.68 -24.55 2.80
C GLU A 227 -17.41 -23.84 3.94
N ASP A 228 -17.24 -22.52 4.00
CA ASP A 228 -18.13 -21.63 4.76
C ASP A 228 -19.28 -21.17 3.84
N HIS A 229 -20.52 -21.43 4.27
CA HIS A 229 -21.74 -21.04 3.55
C HIS A 229 -22.01 -19.53 3.53
N GLN A 230 -21.44 -18.76 4.48
CA GLN A 230 -21.60 -17.31 4.60
C GLN A 230 -20.54 -16.52 3.81
N ALA A 231 -19.40 -17.14 3.49
CA ALA A 231 -18.23 -16.51 2.85
C ALA A 231 -18.44 -15.94 1.43
N ALA A 232 -19.64 -15.98 0.86
CA ALA A 232 -20.03 -15.27 -0.37
C ALA A 232 -19.04 -15.39 -1.55
N TRP A 233 -18.42 -16.57 -1.70
CA TRP A 233 -17.37 -16.85 -2.69
C TRP A 233 -17.73 -16.46 -4.12
N LYS A 234 -16.84 -15.72 -4.79
CA LYS A 234 -16.90 -15.46 -6.23
C LYS A 234 -15.62 -15.92 -6.91
N THR A 235 -15.76 -16.57 -8.07
CA THR A 235 -14.64 -16.88 -8.95
C THR A 235 -14.39 -15.69 -9.88
N ASN A 236 -13.15 -15.26 -10.00
CA ASN A 236 -12.74 -14.13 -10.82
C ASN A 236 -12.44 -14.56 -12.27
N GLY A 237 -12.19 -13.62 -13.17
CA GLY A 237 -11.97 -13.87 -14.60
C GLY A 237 -10.71 -14.70 -14.92
N ALA A 238 -9.77 -14.82 -13.98
CA ALA A 238 -8.60 -15.69 -14.09
C ALA A 238 -8.82 -17.09 -13.48
N GLY A 239 -9.96 -17.32 -12.81
CA GLY A 239 -10.30 -18.59 -12.17
C GLY A 239 -9.89 -18.71 -10.70
N PHE A 240 -9.48 -17.62 -10.04
CA PHE A 240 -9.25 -17.62 -8.59
C PHE A 240 -10.54 -17.36 -7.82
N ASN A 241 -10.74 -18.06 -6.70
CA ASN A 241 -11.88 -17.83 -5.81
C ASN A 241 -11.51 -16.79 -4.76
N HIS A 242 -12.35 -15.78 -4.54
CA HIS A 242 -12.14 -14.78 -3.50
C HIS A 242 -13.43 -14.44 -2.75
N SER A 243 -13.29 -14.27 -1.44
CA SER A 243 -14.29 -13.86 -0.44
C SER A 243 -13.78 -12.62 0.31
N HIS A 244 -14.62 -11.65 0.64
CA HIS A 244 -14.19 -10.55 1.50
C HIS A 244 -13.86 -11.04 2.93
N GLN A 245 -14.50 -12.13 3.36
CA GLN A 245 -14.35 -12.75 4.68
C GLN A 245 -13.12 -13.67 4.78
N HIS A 246 -12.77 -14.37 3.68
CA HIS A 246 -11.72 -15.40 3.68
C HIS A 246 -10.50 -15.07 2.79
N GLY A 247 -10.50 -13.92 2.11
CA GLY A 247 -9.53 -13.63 1.06
C GLY A 247 -9.62 -14.64 -0.08
N PHE A 248 -8.48 -15.12 -0.58
CA PHE A 248 -8.40 -16.26 -1.49
C PHE A 248 -8.62 -17.62 -0.78
N GLY A 249 -8.62 -17.64 0.56
CA GLY A 249 -8.90 -18.82 1.37
C GLY A 249 -7.91 -19.06 2.50
N LEU A 250 -8.03 -20.23 3.11
CA LEU A 250 -7.21 -20.68 4.23
C LEU A 250 -5.78 -20.98 3.72
N LEU A 251 -4.76 -20.45 4.41
CA LEU A 251 -3.37 -20.80 4.10
C LEU A 251 -3.07 -22.26 4.46
N ASN A 252 -2.25 -22.89 3.62
CA ASN A 252 -1.83 -24.27 3.79
C ASN A 252 -0.31 -24.37 3.62
N ALA A 253 0.42 -24.56 4.73
CA ALA A 253 1.88 -24.60 4.77
C ALA A 253 2.49 -25.64 3.80
N TRP A 254 1.83 -26.77 3.61
CA TRP A 254 2.28 -27.81 2.67
C TRP A 254 2.14 -27.36 1.21
N ARG A 255 1.01 -26.71 0.85
CA ARG A 255 0.83 -26.16 -0.51
C ARG A 255 1.80 -25.01 -0.80
N LEU A 256 2.00 -24.10 0.16
CA LEU A 256 2.96 -22.99 0.09
C LEU A 256 4.39 -23.51 -0.16
N THR A 257 4.85 -24.49 0.63
CA THR A 257 6.21 -25.04 0.54
C THR A 257 6.44 -25.86 -0.73
N ASN A 258 5.47 -26.64 -1.21
CA ASN A 258 5.57 -27.33 -2.50
C ASN A 258 5.64 -26.35 -3.67
N ALA A 259 4.78 -25.32 -3.69
CA ALA A 259 4.80 -24.30 -4.72
C ALA A 259 6.15 -23.59 -4.78
N ALA A 260 6.73 -23.23 -3.64
CA ALA A 260 8.05 -22.60 -3.55
C ALA A 260 9.20 -23.42 -4.18
N LYS A 261 9.11 -24.76 -4.20
CA LYS A 261 10.12 -25.63 -4.86
C LYS A 261 10.17 -25.37 -6.38
N VAL A 262 9.02 -25.15 -7.01
CA VAL A 262 8.86 -25.01 -8.47
C VAL A 262 8.64 -23.55 -8.94
N TRP A 263 8.50 -22.59 -8.03
CA TRP A 263 8.05 -21.23 -8.36
C TRP A 263 9.09 -20.35 -9.08
N GLU A 264 9.13 -20.30 -10.40
CA GLU A 264 9.94 -19.28 -11.10
C GLU A 264 9.44 -17.85 -10.78
N SER A 265 10.33 -16.92 -10.41
CA SER A 265 9.92 -15.58 -9.97
C SER A 265 9.13 -14.81 -11.03
N VAL A 266 8.16 -14.01 -10.56
CA VAL A 266 7.29 -13.22 -11.44
C VAL A 266 8.05 -12.10 -12.15
N PRO A 267 7.57 -11.61 -13.32
CA PRO A 267 8.14 -10.45 -13.99
C PRO A 267 8.16 -9.21 -13.08
N TYR A 268 9.00 -8.23 -13.40
CA TYR A 268 9.03 -6.95 -12.68
C TYR A 268 7.64 -6.32 -12.56
N LEU A 269 7.40 -5.64 -11.43
CA LEU A 269 6.14 -4.96 -11.15
C LEU A 269 5.89 -3.88 -12.22
N ALA A 270 4.84 -4.09 -13.00
CA ALA A 270 4.32 -3.10 -13.92
C ALA A 270 3.19 -2.32 -13.24
N SER A 271 3.01 -1.05 -13.64
CA SER A 271 1.93 -0.23 -13.12
C SER A 271 1.34 0.71 -14.17
N TYR A 272 0.11 1.14 -13.93
CA TYR A 272 -0.59 2.18 -14.68
C TYR A 272 -1.32 3.09 -13.68
N VAL A 273 -1.35 4.38 -13.97
CA VAL A 273 -2.06 5.38 -13.17
C VAL A 273 -2.88 6.25 -14.13
N SER A 274 -4.19 6.35 -13.91
CA SER A 274 -5.05 7.21 -14.74
C SER A 274 -4.75 8.69 -14.49
N PRO A 275 -5.18 9.59 -15.38
CA PRO A 275 -5.38 10.99 -15.02
C PRO A 275 -6.30 11.11 -13.79
N VAL A 276 -6.20 12.21 -13.04
CA VAL A 276 -7.16 12.51 -11.96
C VAL A 276 -8.47 12.95 -12.60
N LEU A 277 -9.50 12.10 -12.45
CA LEU A 277 -10.81 12.27 -13.04
C LEU A 277 -11.65 13.18 -12.14
N LYS A 278 -12.20 14.26 -12.71
CA LYS A 278 -12.96 15.29 -12.00
C LYS A 278 -14.44 15.14 -12.32
N GLU A 279 -15.21 14.69 -11.34
CA GLU A 279 -16.64 14.39 -11.50
C GLU A 279 -17.51 15.54 -10.99
N ASN A 280 -17.28 15.97 -9.74
CA ASN A 280 -18.10 16.96 -9.03
C ASN A 280 -19.61 16.64 -9.08
N LYS A 281 -19.98 15.36 -8.94
CA LYS A 281 -21.35 14.87 -9.02
C LYS A 281 -21.93 14.63 -7.62
N ASN A 282 -23.20 14.99 -7.44
CA ASN A 282 -23.93 14.64 -6.22
C ASN A 282 -24.11 13.13 -6.15
N ILE A 283 -23.85 12.54 -4.98
CA ILE A 283 -24.14 11.14 -4.71
C ILE A 283 -25.65 11.01 -4.46
N PRO A 284 -26.36 10.12 -5.17
CA PRO A 284 -27.78 9.91 -4.96
C PRO A 284 -28.02 8.96 -3.78
N LEU A 285 -29.18 9.14 -3.14
CA LEU A 285 -29.71 8.21 -2.16
C LEU A 285 -30.25 6.95 -2.85
N VAL A 286 -30.19 5.82 -2.15
CA VAL A 286 -30.85 4.58 -2.55
C VAL A 286 -32.33 4.81 -2.91
N PRO A 287 -32.89 4.15 -3.94
CA PRO A 287 -32.31 3.06 -4.75
C PRO A 287 -31.47 3.52 -5.95
N HIS A 288 -31.20 4.82 -6.10
CA HIS A 288 -30.41 5.33 -7.22
C HIS A 288 -28.90 5.19 -6.94
N VAL A 289 -28.11 5.09 -8.01
CA VAL A 289 -26.65 4.83 -7.95
C VAL A 289 -25.91 5.88 -8.78
N LEU A 290 -24.78 6.37 -8.28
CA LEU A 290 -23.80 7.11 -9.09
C LEU A 290 -22.84 6.10 -9.73
N GLU A 291 -22.94 5.93 -11.05
CA GLU A 291 -21.99 5.13 -11.83
C GLU A 291 -20.92 6.03 -12.47
N LEU A 292 -19.66 5.69 -12.22
CA LEU A 292 -18.47 6.30 -12.80
C LEU A 292 -17.68 5.22 -13.54
N SER A 293 -16.97 5.57 -14.61
CA SER A 293 -16.18 4.60 -15.37
C SER A 293 -14.90 5.18 -15.96
N TRP A 294 -13.89 4.33 -16.09
CA TRP A 294 -12.65 4.62 -16.80
C TRP A 294 -12.27 3.40 -17.64
N ASN A 295 -11.97 3.62 -18.92
CA ASN A 295 -11.57 2.56 -19.84
C ASN A 295 -10.06 2.61 -20.06
N VAL A 296 -9.36 1.59 -19.58
CA VAL A 296 -7.92 1.41 -19.80
C VAL A 296 -7.72 0.71 -21.14
N THR A 297 -6.95 1.32 -22.03
CA THR A 297 -6.73 0.82 -23.40
C THR A 297 -5.38 0.11 -23.53
N THR A 298 -5.19 -0.66 -24.60
CA THR A 298 -3.88 -1.25 -24.93
C THR A 298 -2.77 -0.20 -25.04
N ALA A 299 -3.10 1.02 -25.47
CA ALA A 299 -2.14 2.12 -25.62
C ALA A 299 -1.66 2.66 -24.26
N ASP A 300 -2.54 2.70 -23.25
CA ASP A 300 -2.21 3.08 -21.88
C ASP A 300 -1.20 2.09 -21.24
N LEU A 301 -1.37 0.79 -21.54
CA LEU A 301 -0.56 -0.29 -20.98
C LEU A 301 0.74 -0.55 -21.76
N LEU A 302 0.86 -0.04 -22.98
CA LEU A 302 2.00 -0.31 -23.87
C LEU A 302 3.36 0.07 -23.27
N LEU A 303 3.42 1.17 -22.50
CA LEU A 303 4.66 1.66 -21.89
C LEU A 303 5.11 0.84 -20.68
N SER A 304 4.19 0.29 -19.90
CA SER A 304 4.51 -0.56 -18.74
C SER A 304 4.62 -2.04 -19.13
N GLY A 305 4.11 -2.43 -20.30
CA GLY A 305 4.02 -3.82 -20.75
C GLY A 305 3.04 -4.66 -19.93
N MET A 306 2.22 -4.02 -19.08
CA MET A 306 1.30 -4.70 -18.17
C MET A 306 0.18 -5.41 -18.94
N ARG A 307 -0.15 -6.62 -18.50
CA ARG A 307 -1.19 -7.47 -19.10
C ARG A 307 -2.12 -8.05 -18.05
N THR A 308 -1.59 -8.51 -16.93
CA THR A 308 -2.37 -9.13 -15.85
C THR A 308 -2.25 -8.37 -14.54
N LEU A 309 -3.35 -8.31 -13.79
CA LEU A 309 -3.47 -7.57 -12.53
C LEU A 309 -2.91 -8.34 -11.33
N GLU A 310 -2.44 -7.60 -10.34
CA GLU A 310 -2.14 -8.07 -8.98
C GLU A 310 -3.01 -7.27 -8.00
N HIS A 311 -2.74 -5.97 -7.87
CA HIS A 311 -3.52 -5.06 -7.02
C HIS A 311 -4.20 -3.98 -7.85
N VAL A 312 -5.43 -3.61 -7.47
CA VAL A 312 -6.14 -2.46 -8.03
C VAL A 312 -6.45 -1.48 -6.91
N GLY A 313 -5.97 -0.24 -7.05
CA GLY A 313 -6.21 0.86 -6.11
C GLY A 313 -7.12 1.93 -6.73
N VAL A 314 -7.98 2.52 -5.90
CA VAL A 314 -8.85 3.64 -6.26
C VAL A 314 -8.71 4.73 -5.22
N THR A 315 -8.05 5.82 -5.60
CA THR A 315 -7.92 7.03 -4.76
C THR A 315 -9.13 7.92 -4.99
N VAL A 316 -9.83 8.34 -3.93
CA VAL A 316 -11.07 9.14 -4.01
C VAL A 316 -11.02 10.38 -3.12
N SER A 317 -11.66 11.45 -3.58
CA SER A 317 -12.03 12.61 -2.75
C SER A 317 -13.53 12.84 -2.83
N ILE A 318 -14.20 12.75 -1.68
CA ILE A 318 -15.65 12.76 -1.54
C ILE A 318 -16.01 13.54 -0.28
N THR A 319 -16.82 14.59 -0.39
CA THR A 319 -17.38 15.27 0.78
C THR A 319 -18.74 14.66 1.14
N HIS A 320 -18.95 14.24 2.38
CA HIS A 320 -20.20 13.64 2.85
C HIS A 320 -20.49 14.05 4.31
N PRO A 321 -21.71 14.46 4.69
CA PRO A 321 -22.00 14.87 6.07
C PRO A 321 -22.00 13.71 7.08
N ARG A 322 -21.89 12.46 6.60
CA ARG A 322 -21.75 11.24 7.39
C ARG A 322 -21.07 10.17 6.55
N ARG A 323 -19.76 9.99 6.70
CA ARG A 323 -18.94 9.08 5.87
C ARG A 323 -19.47 7.64 5.87
N GLY A 324 -19.91 7.14 7.03
CA GLY A 324 -20.40 5.75 7.21
C GLY A 324 -21.61 5.35 6.37
N ASN A 325 -22.37 6.29 5.82
CA ASN A 325 -23.48 6.00 4.92
C ASN A 325 -23.05 5.62 3.50
N LEU A 326 -21.78 5.83 3.14
CA LEU A 326 -21.30 5.58 1.79
C LEU A 326 -21.02 4.09 1.59
N GLN A 327 -21.54 3.56 0.48
CA GLN A 327 -21.11 2.28 -0.07
C GLN A 327 -20.44 2.52 -1.42
N ILE A 328 -19.26 1.94 -1.62
CA ILE A 328 -18.45 2.08 -2.84
C ILE A 328 -18.09 0.68 -3.34
N GLN A 329 -18.60 0.33 -4.53
CA GLN A 329 -18.28 -0.93 -5.21
C GLN A 329 -17.47 -0.67 -6.47
N LEU A 330 -16.39 -1.43 -6.67
CA LEU A 330 -15.56 -1.42 -7.87
C LEU A 330 -15.83 -2.68 -8.70
N PHE A 331 -15.92 -2.53 -10.01
CA PHE A 331 -15.98 -3.62 -10.98
C PHE A 331 -14.74 -3.57 -11.88
N CYS A 332 -14.01 -4.69 -11.93
CA CYS A 332 -12.93 -4.92 -12.89
C CYS A 332 -13.48 -5.28 -14.28
N PRO A 333 -12.68 -5.24 -15.36
CA PRO A 333 -13.13 -5.50 -16.73
C PRO A 333 -13.81 -6.87 -16.94
N SER A 334 -13.44 -7.88 -16.14
CA SER A 334 -14.07 -9.20 -16.09
C SER A 334 -15.52 -9.22 -15.60
N GLY A 335 -15.98 -8.14 -14.96
CA GLY A 335 -17.20 -8.09 -14.15
C GLY A 335 -17.00 -8.45 -12.67
N MET A 336 -15.79 -8.82 -12.24
CA MET A 336 -15.50 -9.13 -10.83
C MET A 336 -15.75 -7.89 -9.95
N SER A 337 -16.67 -8.04 -8.99
CA SER A 337 -17.12 -6.97 -8.10
C SER A 337 -16.37 -6.98 -6.78
N SER A 338 -15.94 -5.82 -6.29
CA SER A 338 -15.27 -5.63 -5.00
C SER A 338 -16.03 -4.58 -4.18
N LEU A 339 -16.41 -4.91 -2.94
CA LEU A 339 -16.89 -3.90 -1.98
C LEU A 339 -15.65 -3.24 -1.40
N ILE A 340 -15.32 -2.05 -1.91
CA ILE A 340 -14.08 -1.35 -1.55
C ILE A 340 -14.29 -0.35 -0.42
N GLY A 341 -15.47 0.29 -0.34
CA GLY A 341 -15.92 1.03 0.82
C GLY A 341 -17.23 0.43 1.33
N ALA A 342 -17.20 -0.24 2.49
CA ALA A 342 -18.39 -0.73 3.17
C ALA A 342 -19.05 0.36 4.02
N THR A 343 -20.36 0.27 4.22
CA THR A 343 -21.10 1.16 5.13
C THR A 343 -20.74 0.83 6.57
N ARG A 344 -20.41 1.84 7.39
CA ARG A 344 -20.05 1.65 8.81
C ARG A 344 -20.98 2.45 9.70
N LYS A 345 -21.76 1.79 10.56
CA LYS A 345 -22.88 2.43 11.27
C LYS A 345 -22.41 3.51 12.26
N LEU A 346 -21.24 3.32 12.87
CA LEU A 346 -20.67 4.21 13.87
C LEU A 346 -19.91 5.41 13.27
N ASP A 347 -19.56 5.36 11.98
CA ASP A 347 -18.84 6.41 11.27
C ASP A 347 -19.73 7.63 10.97
N ALA A 348 -19.71 8.58 11.89
CA ALA A 348 -20.43 9.85 11.82
C ALA A 348 -19.58 11.00 11.25
N ASP A 349 -18.42 10.74 10.63
CA ASP A 349 -17.49 11.79 10.20
C ASP A 349 -18.08 12.67 9.08
N PRO A 350 -18.14 14.01 9.24
CA PRO A 350 -18.73 14.92 8.26
C PRO A 350 -17.76 15.38 7.15
N ASN A 351 -16.50 14.93 7.17
CA ASN A 351 -15.48 15.33 6.21
C ASN A 351 -15.44 14.40 4.98
N GLY A 352 -15.96 13.18 5.10
CA GLY A 352 -15.88 12.17 4.05
C GLY A 352 -14.44 11.67 3.83
N PHE A 353 -14.00 11.62 2.57
CA PHE A 353 -12.69 11.12 2.15
C PHE A 353 -11.89 12.22 1.47
N THR A 354 -10.63 12.38 1.85
CA THR A 354 -9.67 13.28 1.18
C THR A 354 -8.48 12.46 0.70
N GLU A 355 -8.39 12.23 -0.62
CA GLU A 355 -7.34 11.43 -1.26
C GLU A 355 -7.14 10.03 -0.65
N TRP A 356 -8.20 9.45 -0.08
CA TRP A 356 -8.17 8.11 0.50
C TRP A 356 -8.07 7.07 -0.61
N THR A 357 -7.18 6.09 -0.47
CA THR A 357 -7.02 5.00 -1.44
C THR A 357 -7.58 3.72 -0.87
N PHE A 358 -8.67 3.24 -1.45
CA PHE A 358 -9.13 1.87 -1.26
C PHE A 358 -8.41 0.92 -2.22
N SER A 359 -8.31 -0.35 -1.88
CA SER A 359 -7.72 -1.36 -2.77
C SER A 359 -8.54 -2.64 -2.88
N THR A 360 -8.20 -3.46 -3.88
CA THR A 360 -8.70 -4.81 -4.05
C THR A 360 -7.65 -5.72 -4.67
N VAL A 361 -7.56 -6.95 -4.15
CA VAL A 361 -6.82 -8.06 -4.75
C VAL A 361 -7.74 -9.01 -5.52
N ARG A 362 -9.06 -8.79 -5.51
CA ARG A 362 -10.05 -9.76 -6.03
C ARG A 362 -9.93 -10.05 -7.53
N CYS A 363 -9.28 -9.15 -8.27
CA CYS A 363 -9.07 -9.24 -9.72
C CYS A 363 -7.67 -9.78 -10.09
N TRP A 364 -6.95 -10.40 -9.15
CA TRP A 364 -5.62 -10.98 -9.39
C TRP A 364 -5.62 -11.96 -10.56
N GLY A 365 -4.62 -11.83 -11.43
CA GLY A 365 -4.45 -12.62 -12.65
C GLY A 365 -5.36 -12.24 -13.81
N GLU A 366 -6.35 -11.36 -13.62
CA GLU A 366 -7.24 -10.92 -14.71
C GLU A 366 -6.53 -9.98 -15.69
N ASN A 367 -7.05 -9.87 -16.92
CA ASN A 367 -6.58 -8.89 -17.89
C ASN A 367 -6.74 -7.45 -17.36
N ALA A 368 -5.69 -6.65 -17.48
CA ALA A 368 -5.65 -5.25 -17.04
C ALA A 368 -6.33 -4.28 -18.03
N GLU A 369 -6.56 -4.69 -19.28
CA GLU A 369 -7.25 -3.86 -20.27
C GLU A 369 -8.78 -3.91 -20.09
N GLY A 370 -9.44 -2.76 -20.23
CA GLY A 370 -10.89 -2.65 -20.34
C GLY A 370 -11.53 -1.63 -19.38
N ALA A 371 -12.84 -1.74 -19.22
CA ALA A 371 -13.66 -0.77 -18.50
C ALA A 371 -13.76 -1.11 -17.00
N TYR A 372 -13.15 -0.25 -16.17
CA TYR A 372 -13.32 -0.23 -14.72
C TYR A 372 -14.52 0.66 -14.38
N ARG A 373 -15.38 0.21 -13.46
CA ARG A 373 -16.59 0.96 -13.07
C ARG A 373 -16.72 1.05 -11.56
N ILE A 374 -17.04 2.23 -11.06
CA ILE A 374 -17.31 2.49 -9.65
C ILE A 374 -18.79 2.81 -9.49
N LEU A 375 -19.46 2.09 -8.61
CA LEU A 375 -20.82 2.36 -8.17
C LEU A 375 -20.78 2.94 -6.75
N VAL A 376 -21.37 4.12 -6.57
CA VAL A 376 -21.47 4.80 -5.27
C VAL A 376 -22.93 5.03 -4.90
N THR A 377 -23.29 4.67 -3.67
CA THR A 377 -24.62 4.89 -3.10
C THR A 377 -24.52 5.47 -1.69
N ASP A 378 -25.42 6.38 -1.35
CA ASP A 378 -25.66 6.84 0.01
C ASP A 378 -26.86 6.08 0.59
N VAL A 379 -26.65 5.29 1.66
CA VAL A 379 -27.71 4.56 2.38
C VAL A 379 -28.36 5.40 3.49
N GLY A 380 -28.05 6.69 3.54
CA GLY A 380 -28.58 7.64 4.52
C GLY A 380 -30.04 8.04 4.33
N GLU A 381 -30.45 9.02 5.13
CA GLU A 381 -31.79 9.60 5.13
C GLU A 381 -31.87 10.87 4.26
N GLU A 382 -33.04 11.13 3.67
CA GLU A 382 -33.30 12.35 2.87
C GLU A 382 -33.12 13.68 3.64
N THR A 383 -33.06 13.61 4.98
CA THR A 383 -32.84 14.75 5.87
C THR A 383 -31.42 15.31 5.80
N LEU A 384 -30.44 14.51 5.36
CA LEU A 384 -29.05 14.91 5.24
C LEU A 384 -28.76 15.54 3.87
N LYS A 385 -27.82 16.49 3.85
CA LYS A 385 -27.31 17.07 2.59
C LYS A 385 -26.58 15.98 1.80
N ARG A 386 -27.00 15.72 0.55
CA ARG A 386 -26.29 14.79 -0.34
C ARG A 386 -24.81 15.13 -0.43
N GLY A 387 -23.95 14.12 -0.31
CA GLY A 387 -22.53 14.28 -0.56
C GLY A 387 -22.20 14.51 -2.03
N VAL A 388 -20.94 14.89 -2.27
CA VAL A 388 -20.41 15.19 -3.59
C VAL A 388 -19.17 14.35 -3.83
N PHE A 389 -19.20 13.53 -4.87
CA PHE A 389 -18.04 12.83 -5.39
C PHE A 389 -17.22 13.81 -6.23
N GLN A 390 -16.06 14.23 -5.74
CA GLN A 390 -15.28 15.31 -6.35
C GLN A 390 -14.34 14.76 -7.42
N THR A 391 -13.43 13.86 -7.02
CA THR A 391 -12.37 13.33 -7.89
C THR A 391 -12.06 11.87 -7.59
N TRP A 392 -11.54 11.16 -8.59
CA TRP A 392 -10.93 9.84 -8.39
C TRP A 392 -9.74 9.59 -9.32
N GLN A 393 -8.92 8.61 -8.96
CA GLN A 393 -7.80 8.12 -9.77
C GLN A 393 -7.71 6.60 -9.64
N LEU A 394 -7.60 5.92 -10.78
CA LEU A 394 -7.37 4.47 -10.84
C LEU A 394 -5.86 4.21 -10.87
N THR A 395 -5.40 3.33 -10.00
CA THR A 395 -4.02 2.79 -10.04
C THR A 395 -4.08 1.29 -10.19
N LEU A 396 -3.36 0.76 -11.18
CA LEU A 396 -3.23 -0.67 -11.45
C LEU A 396 -1.80 -1.10 -11.19
N TYR A 397 -1.64 -2.24 -10.54
CA TYR A 397 -0.37 -2.93 -10.32
C TYR A 397 -0.50 -4.35 -10.87
N GLY A 398 0.57 -4.86 -11.49
CA GLY A 398 0.50 -6.13 -12.19
C GLY A 398 1.82 -6.56 -12.80
N SER A 399 1.73 -7.41 -13.82
CA SER A 399 2.89 -7.95 -14.52
C SER A 399 2.67 -8.03 -16.04
N SER A 400 3.74 -8.36 -16.76
CA SER A 400 3.69 -8.62 -18.20
C SER A 400 3.23 -10.03 -18.57
N TRP A 401 2.84 -10.88 -17.61
CA TRP A 401 2.29 -12.21 -17.89
C TRP A 401 1.00 -12.13 -18.70
N THR A 402 0.84 -13.03 -19.66
CA THR A 402 -0.43 -13.23 -20.35
C THR A 402 -1.42 -14.06 -19.49
N PRO A 403 -2.71 -14.09 -19.83
CA PRO A 403 -3.66 -15.00 -19.19
C PRO A 403 -3.25 -16.48 -19.30
N GLU A 404 -2.57 -16.85 -20.39
CA GLU A 404 -2.01 -18.19 -20.60
C GLU A 404 -0.84 -18.47 -19.63
N ASP A 405 0.06 -17.51 -19.40
CA ASP A 405 1.14 -17.65 -18.40
C ASP A 405 0.57 -17.89 -16.99
N VAL A 406 -0.50 -17.17 -16.63
CA VAL A 406 -1.21 -17.33 -15.34
C VAL A 406 -1.85 -18.72 -15.24
N ALA A 407 -2.49 -19.19 -16.32
CA ALA A 407 -3.13 -20.50 -16.36
C ALA A 407 -2.11 -21.65 -16.27
N GLU A 408 -1.00 -21.57 -17.00
CA GLU A 408 0.08 -22.56 -16.95
C GLU A 408 0.79 -22.54 -15.59
N ARG A 409 1.00 -21.35 -14.99
CA ARG A 409 1.55 -21.24 -13.64
C ARG A 409 0.64 -21.90 -12.60
N ARG A 410 -0.69 -21.75 -12.71
CA ARG A 410 -1.63 -22.43 -11.82
C ARG A 410 -1.53 -23.95 -11.98
N ARG A 411 -1.48 -24.44 -13.22
CA ARG A 411 -1.31 -25.86 -13.51
C ARG A 411 -0.02 -26.41 -12.88
N LEU A 412 1.11 -25.73 -13.04
CA LEU A 412 2.38 -26.12 -12.41
C LEU A 412 2.29 -26.18 -10.88
N VAL A 413 1.61 -25.21 -10.25
CA VAL A 413 1.38 -25.19 -8.80
C VAL A 413 0.48 -26.34 -8.35
N GLU A 414 -0.56 -26.68 -9.12
CA GLU A 414 -1.45 -27.81 -8.86
C GLU A 414 -0.72 -29.15 -9.02
N GLU A 415 0.05 -29.35 -10.10
CA GLU A 415 0.88 -30.53 -10.34
C GLU A 415 1.94 -30.72 -9.24
N SER A 416 2.50 -29.63 -8.69
CA SER A 416 3.43 -29.72 -7.55
C SER A 416 2.82 -30.30 -6.26
N GLN A 417 1.48 -30.33 -6.16
CA GLN A 417 0.76 -30.98 -5.06
C GLN A 417 0.53 -32.48 -5.29
N GLY A 418 0.93 -33.04 -6.44
CA GLY A 418 0.83 -34.47 -6.74
C GLY A 418 1.73 -35.38 -5.88
N GLY A 419 2.44 -34.83 -4.89
CA GLY A 419 3.30 -35.56 -3.96
C GLY A 419 4.70 -35.86 -4.47
N GLN A 420 4.99 -35.65 -5.76
CA GLN A 420 6.29 -35.90 -6.39
C GLN A 420 7.46 -35.29 -5.59
N PHE A 421 7.31 -34.03 -5.16
CA PHE A 421 8.38 -33.29 -4.48
C PHE A 421 8.42 -33.49 -2.96
N LEU A 422 7.64 -34.40 -2.37
CA LEU A 422 7.53 -34.56 -0.91
C LEU A 422 8.86 -34.90 -0.23
N ASN A 423 9.60 -35.85 -0.80
CA ASN A 423 10.84 -36.38 -0.21
C ASN A 423 12.11 -35.87 -0.90
N ASP A 424 11.95 -35.04 -1.93
CA ASP A 424 13.07 -34.55 -2.74
C ASP A 424 13.64 -33.25 -2.16
N ASN A 425 14.97 -33.17 -2.11
CA ASN A 425 15.74 -31.94 -1.85
C ASN A 425 15.70 -30.96 -3.05
N PHE A 426 14.75 -31.12 -3.97
CA PHE A 426 14.60 -30.24 -5.12
C PHE A 426 14.02 -28.88 -4.69
N SER A 427 14.73 -27.82 -5.05
CA SER A 427 14.16 -26.50 -5.29
C SER A 427 14.92 -25.83 -6.42
N LEU A 428 14.23 -24.97 -7.19
CA LEU A 428 14.89 -24.16 -8.21
C LEU A 428 15.93 -23.23 -7.56
N PRO A 429 17.13 -23.07 -8.17
CA PRO A 429 18.20 -22.29 -7.58
C PRO A 429 17.84 -20.82 -7.45
N CYS A 430 18.49 -20.15 -6.50
CA CYS A 430 18.33 -18.73 -6.29
C CYS A 430 19.30 -17.92 -7.15
N PRO A 431 18.84 -16.86 -7.85
CA PRO A 431 19.75 -15.86 -8.41
C PRO A 431 20.49 -15.12 -7.28
N PRO A 432 21.63 -14.48 -7.56
CA PRO A 432 22.26 -13.59 -6.61
C PRO A 432 21.32 -12.42 -6.29
N GLY A 433 21.23 -12.06 -5.00
CA GLY A 433 20.54 -10.83 -4.58
C GLY A 433 21.35 -9.58 -4.96
N LEU A 434 20.72 -8.41 -4.83
CA LEU A 434 21.38 -7.12 -4.99
C LEU A 434 22.49 -6.94 -3.96
N GLU A 435 23.68 -6.54 -4.42
CA GLU A 435 24.74 -6.00 -3.55
C GLU A 435 24.35 -4.59 -3.11
N ILE A 436 23.55 -4.53 -2.05
CA ILE A 436 23.26 -3.29 -1.35
C ILE A 436 24.44 -3.03 -0.43
N SER A 437 25.22 -1.99 -0.74
CA SER A 437 26.24 -1.48 0.20
C SER A 437 25.57 -1.31 1.55
N GLU A 438 26.15 -1.90 2.60
CA GLU A 438 25.79 -1.50 3.96
C GLU A 438 25.94 0.02 4.00
N GLN A 439 24.89 0.73 4.41
CA GLN A 439 25.02 2.16 4.66
C GLN A 439 26.00 2.29 5.82
N ASP A 440 27.22 2.69 5.49
CA ASP A 440 28.18 3.21 6.47
C ASP A 440 27.38 4.12 7.38
N SER A 441 27.34 3.76 8.65
CA SER A 441 26.51 4.44 9.62
C SER A 441 27.10 5.83 9.82
N TYR A 442 26.60 6.80 9.03
CA TYR A 442 26.78 8.24 9.21
C TYR A 442 26.13 8.62 10.55
N THR A 443 26.77 8.17 11.61
CA THR A 443 26.53 8.54 12.98
C THR A 443 26.85 10.02 13.03
N ILE A 444 25.80 10.84 13.02
CA ILE A 444 25.90 12.27 13.26
C ILE A 444 26.61 12.41 14.59
N THR A 445 27.91 12.71 14.53
CA THR A 445 28.75 12.83 15.71
C THR A 445 28.15 13.88 16.63
N ASN A 446 28.38 13.74 17.94
CA ASN A 446 27.88 14.71 18.93
C ASN A 446 28.35 16.15 18.59
N ASN A 447 29.50 16.28 17.92
CA ASN A 447 29.99 17.56 17.40
C ASN A 447 29.12 18.09 16.26
N THR A 448 28.86 17.30 15.21
CA THR A 448 27.93 17.70 14.13
C THR A 448 26.52 18.00 14.64
N LEU A 449 25.99 17.25 15.61
CA LEU A 449 24.69 17.54 16.20
C LEU A 449 24.68 18.88 16.93
N ARG A 450 25.73 19.17 17.73
CA ARG A 450 25.93 20.48 18.38
C ARG A 450 26.08 21.60 17.35
N THR A 451 26.84 21.40 16.27
CA THR A 451 26.99 22.39 15.20
C THR A 451 25.66 22.68 14.50
N LEU A 452 24.88 21.66 14.15
CA LEU A 452 23.55 21.81 13.56
C LEU A 452 22.58 22.52 14.52
N MET A 453 22.61 22.19 15.80
CA MET A 453 21.80 22.86 16.82
C MET A 453 22.20 24.33 16.99
N LEU A 454 23.49 24.65 17.02
CA LEU A 454 23.99 26.02 17.08
C LEU A 454 23.62 26.83 15.82
N LEU A 455 23.69 26.23 14.64
CA LEU A 455 23.23 26.84 13.38
C LEU A 455 21.72 27.09 13.39
N GLY A 456 20.93 26.15 13.92
CA GLY A 456 19.48 26.33 14.13
C GLY A 456 19.16 27.46 15.10
N CYS A 457 19.82 27.51 16.26
CA CYS A 457 19.67 28.61 17.22
C CYS A 457 20.09 29.96 16.61
N PHE A 458 21.17 30.00 15.83
CA PHE A 458 21.60 31.20 15.11
C PHE A 458 20.54 31.65 14.09
N ALA A 459 20.00 30.73 13.28
CA ALA A 459 18.95 31.04 12.30
C ALA A 459 17.67 31.58 12.97
N VAL A 460 17.25 31.00 14.10
CA VAL A 460 16.10 31.50 14.88
C VAL A 460 16.37 32.90 15.45
N PHE A 461 17.55 33.12 16.03
CA PHE A 461 17.94 34.43 16.57
C PHE A 461 17.99 35.49 15.46
N TRP A 462 18.56 35.14 14.29
CA TRP A 462 18.63 36.00 13.12
C TRP A 462 17.23 36.35 12.58
N SER A 463 16.32 35.37 12.51
CA SER A 463 14.93 35.58 12.10
C SER A 463 14.17 36.48 13.08
N LEU A 464 14.39 36.32 14.39
CA LEU A 464 13.80 37.19 15.42
C LEU A 464 14.34 38.62 15.32
N TYR A 465 15.65 38.78 15.13
CA TYR A 465 16.29 40.09 14.92
C TYR A 465 15.66 40.85 13.74
N TYR A 466 15.57 40.21 12.56
CA TYR A 466 14.93 40.81 11.39
C TYR A 466 13.44 41.08 11.59
N THR A 467 12.72 40.23 12.33
CA THR A 467 11.30 40.48 12.65
C THR A 467 11.14 41.70 13.54
N VAL A 468 12.03 41.90 14.53
CA VAL A 468 12.05 43.08 15.39
C VAL A 468 12.48 44.34 14.62
N GLU A 469 13.48 44.24 13.74
CA GLU A 469 13.90 45.36 12.88
C GLU A 469 12.76 45.84 11.98
N LEU A 470 12.05 44.91 11.32
CA LEU A 470 10.87 45.22 10.50
C LEU A 470 9.72 45.81 11.33
N TYR A 471 9.51 45.34 12.56
CA TYR A 471 8.49 45.85 13.46
C TYR A 471 8.81 47.28 13.96
N LEU A 472 10.06 47.53 14.36
CA LEU A 472 10.53 48.86 14.77
C LEU A 472 10.51 49.85 13.60
N SER A 473 10.88 49.40 12.40
CA SER A 473 10.77 50.20 11.16
C SER A 473 9.32 50.58 10.86
N ARG A 474 8.37 49.65 11.07
CA ARG A 474 6.93 49.96 10.96
C ARG A 474 6.47 50.95 12.04
N ILE A 475 6.89 50.79 13.30
CA ILE A 475 6.55 51.75 14.37
C ILE A 475 7.03 53.15 14.00
N SER A 476 8.28 53.28 13.55
CA SER A 476 8.86 54.55 13.08
C SER A 476 8.13 55.17 11.87
N SER A 477 7.41 54.36 11.07
CA SER A 477 6.56 54.86 9.98
C SER A 477 5.13 55.19 10.41
N SER A 478 4.65 54.61 11.51
CA SER A 478 3.31 54.85 12.05
C SER A 478 3.21 56.05 12.99
N SER A 479 4.34 56.59 13.44
CA SER A 479 4.39 57.78 14.31
C SER A 479 4.11 59.12 13.61
N ASP A 480 3.85 59.14 12.29
CA ASP A 480 3.56 60.34 11.50
C ASP A 480 2.09 60.49 11.05
N LEU A 481 1.18 59.64 11.55
CA LEU A 481 -0.25 59.68 11.20
C LEU A 481 -1.16 59.50 12.43
N ASP A 482 -1.30 60.58 13.20
CA ASP A 482 -2.31 60.69 14.25
C ASP A 482 -3.48 61.56 13.74
N LEU A 483 -4.61 60.90 13.41
CA LEU A 483 -5.83 61.57 12.96
C LEU A 483 -7.04 60.98 13.70
N SER A 484 -7.43 61.62 14.80
CA SER A 484 -8.58 61.23 15.60
C SER A 484 -9.90 61.73 14.97
N CYS A 485 -10.90 60.85 14.89
CA CYS A 485 -12.27 61.22 14.53
C CYS A 485 -13.25 60.48 15.44
N GLU A 486 -13.84 61.19 16.41
CA GLU A 486 -15.08 60.77 17.07
C GLU A 486 -16.30 61.28 16.30
N GLY A 487 -17.36 60.47 16.24
CA GLY A 487 -18.72 60.96 15.94
C GLY A 487 -19.13 61.04 14.47
N SER A 488 -19.83 60.00 14.02
CA SER A 488 -20.91 60.03 13.01
C SER A 488 -20.70 60.74 11.65
N SER A 489 -20.75 59.94 10.57
CA SER A 489 -20.95 60.35 9.16
C SER A 489 -19.79 61.10 8.47
N CYS A 490 -18.93 60.35 7.79
CA CYS A 490 -18.04 60.88 6.75
C CYS A 490 -18.72 60.88 5.37
N ILE A 491 -19.02 62.06 4.82
CA ILE A 491 -19.36 62.28 3.40
C ILE A 491 -18.55 63.48 2.88
N LEU A 492 -18.04 63.40 1.65
CA LEU A 492 -17.03 64.28 1.07
C LEU A 492 -17.56 65.58 0.40
N SER A 493 -16.60 66.49 0.13
CA SER A 493 -16.62 67.59 -0.88
C SER A 493 -17.21 68.95 -0.44
N ARG A 494 -16.86 70.13 -1.04
CA ARG A 494 -16.06 70.48 -2.23
C ARG A 494 -15.68 71.99 -2.31
N ARG A 495 -14.47 72.34 -2.84
CA ARG A 495 -14.08 73.62 -3.54
C ARG A 495 -14.19 74.96 -2.73
N GLN A 496 -13.53 76.08 -3.05
CA GLN A 496 -13.05 76.66 -4.34
C GLN A 496 -11.90 77.69 -4.15
N GLY A 497 -11.10 77.98 -5.20
CA GLY A 497 -9.97 78.95 -5.23
C GLY A 497 -10.35 80.46 -5.23
N SER A 498 -9.49 81.45 -5.59
CA SER A 498 -8.12 81.46 -6.16
C SER A 498 -7.53 82.90 -6.23
N SER A 499 -6.22 83.11 -5.99
CA SER A 499 -5.35 84.13 -6.66
C SER A 499 -3.90 84.09 -6.09
N GLY A 500 -2.89 84.27 -6.95
CA GLY A 500 -1.46 83.95 -6.66
C GLY A 500 -0.59 85.12 -6.12
N PRO A 501 0.76 85.05 -6.19
CA PRO A 501 1.60 84.08 -6.90
C PRO A 501 2.71 83.38 -6.07
N ARG A 502 3.10 82.16 -6.50
CA ARG A 502 4.42 81.49 -6.38
C ARG A 502 4.35 80.16 -7.13
N GLN A 503 5.36 79.82 -7.93
CA GLN A 503 5.42 78.64 -8.82
C GLN A 503 6.88 78.14 -8.91
N LEU A 504 7.19 76.87 -9.16
CA LEU A 504 6.32 75.71 -9.50
C LEU A 504 6.98 74.42 -8.96
N GLU A 505 6.24 73.57 -8.23
CA GLU A 505 6.43 72.11 -8.24
C GLU A 505 5.25 71.41 -7.52
N ALA A 506 4.89 70.22 -8.01
CA ALA A 506 3.83 69.32 -7.57
C ALA A 506 2.35 69.71 -7.75
N GLY A 507 1.61 68.71 -8.25
CA GLY A 507 0.14 68.61 -8.29
C GLY A 507 -0.38 68.10 -9.65
N LEU A 508 -1.31 67.17 -9.81
CA LEU A 508 -1.91 66.04 -9.07
C LEU A 508 -3.11 65.56 -9.95
N GLU A 509 -3.71 64.41 -9.63
CA GLU A 509 -5.03 63.92 -10.12
C GLU A 509 -5.17 63.37 -11.57
N THR A 510 -5.10 62.04 -11.66
CA THR A 510 -6.17 61.12 -12.13
C THR A 510 -7.24 61.61 -13.12
N GLU A 511 -7.36 60.94 -14.28
CA GLU A 511 -8.56 60.15 -14.67
C GLU A 511 -8.35 59.36 -15.99
N SER A 512 -9.28 58.43 -16.27
CA SER A 512 -9.59 57.80 -17.58
C SER A 512 -8.62 56.77 -18.22
N LEU A 513 -9.07 55.51 -18.19
CA LEU A 513 -9.07 54.58 -19.34
C LEU A 513 -9.92 55.18 -20.50
N PRO A 514 -9.81 54.77 -21.80
CA PRO A 514 -9.11 53.58 -22.34
C PRO A 514 -8.39 53.78 -23.72
N LEU A 515 -8.02 52.65 -24.36
CA LEU A 515 -7.89 52.37 -25.81
C LEU A 515 -6.67 52.88 -26.64
N CYS A 516 -6.00 51.88 -27.23
CA CYS A 516 -5.53 51.72 -28.62
C CYS A 516 -4.90 52.87 -29.45
N GLY A 517 -3.81 52.49 -30.15
CA GLY A 517 -3.35 53.08 -31.42
C GLY A 517 -2.10 53.97 -31.26
N SER A 518 -0.90 53.58 -31.69
CA SER A 518 -0.40 53.18 -33.02
C SER A 518 0.18 54.35 -33.82
N ASN A 519 1.30 54.06 -34.49
CA ASN A 519 2.06 54.89 -35.43
C ASN A 519 3.00 55.90 -34.74
N ASP A 520 4.33 55.74 -34.80
CA ASP A 520 5.26 55.56 -35.94
C ASP A 520 5.67 56.88 -36.62
N VAL A 521 6.96 56.88 -36.98
CA VAL A 521 7.75 57.64 -37.98
C VAL A 521 9.08 57.98 -37.30
N ALA A 522 10.13 57.14 -37.36
CA ALA A 522 10.91 56.60 -38.50
C ALA A 522 12.01 57.55 -39.01
N VAL A 523 12.90 56.98 -39.86
CA VAL A 523 14.19 57.47 -40.39
C VAL A 523 15.39 57.21 -39.45
N ASP A 524 16.41 56.40 -39.80
CA ASP A 524 16.63 55.53 -40.98
C ASP A 524 17.68 54.39 -40.71
N TYR A 525 18.08 53.68 -41.77
CA TYR A 525 18.92 52.47 -42.01
C TYR A 525 20.45 52.59 -41.68
N GLU A 526 21.32 51.56 -41.73
CA GLU A 526 21.37 50.27 -42.48
C GLU A 526 21.95 49.07 -41.67
N GLU A 527 21.41 47.87 -41.96
CA GLU A 527 21.99 46.49 -42.11
C GLU A 527 23.31 46.11 -41.37
N ASP A 528 23.45 44.95 -40.70
CA ASP A 528 23.34 43.60 -41.29
C ASP A 528 23.21 42.42 -40.26
N GLU A 529 23.09 41.20 -40.79
CA GLU A 529 22.58 39.95 -40.17
C GLU A 529 23.27 39.33 -38.91
N ASP A 530 22.44 38.75 -38.03
CA ASP A 530 22.33 37.29 -37.74
C ASP A 530 22.38 36.74 -36.29
N ASN A 531 21.47 35.78 -36.08
CA ASN A 531 21.30 34.77 -35.01
C ASN A 531 20.91 35.14 -33.55
N VAL A 532 19.75 34.60 -33.15
CA VAL A 532 19.06 34.83 -31.86
C VAL A 532 19.25 33.65 -30.90
N GLY A 533 19.55 33.95 -29.64
CA GLY A 533 19.66 32.95 -28.57
C GLY A 533 19.35 33.49 -27.18
N HIS A 534 18.11 33.96 -26.94
CA HIS A 534 17.71 34.47 -25.63
C HIS A 534 16.70 33.60 -24.87
N VAL A 535 17.23 33.05 -23.77
CA VAL A 535 16.59 32.70 -22.50
C VAL A 535 15.27 33.43 -22.22
N ALA A 536 14.24 32.69 -21.83
CA ALA A 536 13.02 33.23 -21.21
C ALA A 536 12.79 32.58 -19.83
N LEU A 537 12.42 33.41 -18.84
CA LEU A 537 12.24 33.04 -17.45
C LEU A 537 10.97 32.22 -17.20
N TYR A 538 11.03 31.18 -16.36
CA TYR A 538 9.85 30.49 -15.84
C TYR A 538 9.60 30.78 -14.36
N ARG A 539 8.31 30.99 -14.05
CA ARG A 539 7.78 31.31 -12.71
C ARG A 539 7.70 30.06 -11.83
N HIS A 540 7.96 30.20 -10.54
CA HIS A 540 7.83 29.10 -9.57
C HIS A 540 6.38 28.62 -9.39
N GLN A 541 6.19 27.31 -9.47
CA GLN A 541 5.21 26.52 -8.72
C GLN A 541 5.93 25.29 -8.12
N PRO A 542 5.50 24.76 -6.96
CA PRO A 542 6.21 23.67 -6.29
C PRO A 542 5.96 22.32 -6.97
N SER A 543 7.03 21.68 -7.45
CA SER A 543 6.98 20.35 -8.07
C SER A 543 7.13 19.23 -7.04
N THR A 544 6.27 18.22 -7.12
CA THR A 544 6.49 16.90 -6.52
C THR A 544 7.75 16.26 -7.12
N THR A 545 8.71 15.88 -6.27
CA THR A 545 9.98 15.29 -6.70
C THR A 545 9.81 13.83 -7.10
N GLN A 546 9.56 13.58 -8.39
CA GLN A 546 9.73 12.25 -8.97
C GLN A 546 11.23 11.95 -9.18
N PHE A 547 11.76 10.95 -8.46
CA PHE A 547 13.09 10.41 -8.76
C PHE A 547 13.04 9.58 -10.05
N ARG A 548 13.56 10.15 -11.14
CA ARG A 548 13.66 9.49 -12.44
C ARG A 548 14.87 8.54 -12.43
N LEU A 549 14.61 7.24 -12.54
CA LEU A 549 15.66 6.22 -12.70
C LEU A 549 16.47 6.48 -13.96
N MET A 550 17.78 6.75 -13.82
CA MET A 550 18.75 6.58 -14.90
C MET A 550 19.33 5.17 -14.80
N VAL A 551 18.90 4.30 -15.70
CA VAL A 551 19.54 3.00 -15.93
C VAL A 551 20.60 3.20 -17.01
N GLU A 552 21.87 2.97 -16.67
CA GLU A 552 22.95 2.97 -17.66
C GLU A 552 22.75 1.83 -18.67
N ASN A 553 22.87 2.16 -19.96
CA ASN A 553 22.86 1.17 -21.03
C ASN A 553 24.03 0.18 -20.86
N ARG A 554 23.72 -1.12 -20.72
CA ARG A 554 24.64 -2.21 -21.04
C ARG A 554 24.05 -3.11 -22.13
N PRO A 555 24.88 -3.67 -23.02
CA PRO A 555 24.41 -4.25 -24.28
C PRO A 555 23.76 -5.62 -24.11
N LYS A 556 22.86 -5.95 -25.05
CA LYS A 556 22.20 -7.27 -25.17
C LYS A 556 23.25 -8.39 -25.28
N PRO A 557 23.00 -9.59 -24.69
CA PRO A 557 23.81 -10.76 -24.98
C PRO A 557 23.66 -11.15 -26.45
N GLN A 558 24.78 -11.51 -27.09
CA GLN A 558 24.79 -12.02 -28.45
C GLN A 558 24.38 -13.50 -28.46
N ASN A 559 23.37 -13.85 -29.27
CA ASN A 559 23.17 -15.23 -29.68
C ASN A 559 24.36 -15.68 -30.52
N ASN A 560 25.06 -16.74 -30.10
CA ASN A 560 25.93 -17.53 -30.98
C ASN A 560 26.19 -18.91 -30.37
N ALA A 561 25.44 -19.90 -30.84
CA ALA A 561 25.78 -21.32 -30.73
C ALA A 561 25.11 -22.05 -31.91
N ILE A 562 25.71 -21.91 -33.09
CA ILE A 562 25.44 -22.80 -34.23
C ILE A 562 26.13 -24.12 -33.93
N PHE A 563 25.41 -25.23 -34.03
CA PHE A 563 26.01 -26.55 -34.21
C PHE A 563 25.35 -27.23 -35.40
N ASP A 564 26.20 -27.72 -36.30
CA ASP A 564 25.81 -28.29 -37.59
C ASP A 564 25.02 -29.60 -37.43
N LEU A 565 24.04 -29.77 -38.31
CA LEU A 565 23.48 -31.07 -38.64
C LEU A 565 24.34 -31.68 -39.76
N GLN A 566 24.85 -32.88 -39.55
CA GLN A 566 25.32 -33.71 -40.65
C GLN A 566 24.88 -35.17 -40.47
N ASP A 567 24.49 -35.76 -41.60
CA ASP A 567 23.73 -36.99 -41.66
C ASP A 567 24.52 -38.23 -41.24
N ASN A 568 23.79 -39.24 -40.77
CA ASN A 568 23.93 -40.59 -41.32
C ASN A 568 22.64 -41.38 -41.08
N GLU A 569 21.94 -41.71 -42.16
CA GLU A 569 21.03 -42.84 -42.16
C GLU A 569 21.83 -44.13 -41.97
N ASP A 570 21.37 -45.04 -41.12
CA ASP A 570 21.41 -46.44 -41.54
C ASP A 570 20.30 -47.28 -40.88
N THR A 571 19.80 -48.22 -41.65
CA THR A 571 18.61 -49.03 -41.33
C THR A 571 18.88 -50.16 -40.32
N VAL A 572 17.83 -50.63 -39.61
CA VAL A 572 17.35 -52.04 -39.66
C VAL A 572 16.03 -52.22 -38.89
N ARG A 573 15.25 -53.22 -39.34
CA ARG A 573 13.83 -53.52 -39.06
C ARG A 573 13.53 -54.24 -37.72
N HIS A 574 12.24 -54.20 -37.37
CA HIS A 574 11.39 -55.24 -36.73
C HIS A 574 11.96 -56.08 -35.55
N ASP A 575 11.21 -56.15 -34.44
CA ASP A 575 10.10 -57.14 -34.38
C ASP A 575 9.03 -56.78 -33.33
N THR A 576 7.83 -57.30 -33.52
CA THR A 576 6.66 -57.21 -32.64
C THR A 576 6.59 -58.38 -31.66
N ARG A 577 6.07 -58.18 -30.43
CA ARG A 577 5.27 -59.23 -29.76
C ARG A 577 4.40 -58.74 -28.61
N ASP A 578 3.16 -59.20 -28.64
CA ASP A 578 2.13 -59.03 -27.60
C ASP A 578 2.44 -59.83 -26.31
N GLY A 579 1.72 -59.50 -25.24
CA GLY A 579 1.83 -60.20 -23.95
C GLY A 579 0.85 -59.73 -22.86
N ASP A 580 -0.45 -59.79 -23.12
CA ASP A 580 -1.48 -59.69 -22.06
C ASP A 580 -1.33 -60.82 -21.02
N THR A 581 -1.39 -60.49 -19.71
CA THR A 581 -2.05 -61.32 -18.68
C THR A 581 -2.23 -60.57 -17.33
N ASN A 582 -3.43 -60.04 -17.13
CA ASN A 582 -4.33 -60.25 -15.99
C ASN A 582 -3.83 -60.73 -14.59
N LEU A 583 -4.40 -60.04 -13.58
CA LEU A 583 -5.04 -60.54 -12.33
C LEU A 583 -4.24 -60.76 -11.01
N ASN A 584 -4.90 -60.23 -9.95
CA ASN A 584 -5.03 -60.70 -8.56
C ASN A 584 -4.02 -60.34 -7.45
N GLU A 585 -4.48 -59.42 -6.60
CA GLU A 585 -4.91 -59.65 -5.19
C GLU A 585 -3.99 -60.29 -4.14
N TYR A 586 -3.92 -59.57 -3.00
CA TYR A 586 -3.62 -59.97 -1.62
C TYR A 586 -2.24 -60.53 -1.24
N GLY A 587 -1.57 -59.77 -0.37
CA GLY A 587 -0.40 -60.13 0.44
C GLY A 587 -0.15 -59.06 1.49
#